data_AF-A0A5E4M0E2-F1
#
_entry.id   AF-A0A5E4M0E2-F1
#
_cell.length_a   1.000
_cell.length_b   1.000
_cell.length_c   1.000
_cell.angle_alpha   90.00
_cell.angle_beta   90.00
_cell.angle_gamma   90.00
#
_symmetry.space_group_name_H-M   'P 1'
#
loop_
_entity.id
_entity.type
_entity.pdbx_description
1 polymer ?
#
loop_
_entity_poly.entity_id
_entity_poly.type
_entity_poly.pdbx_seq_one_letter_code
_entity_poly.pdbx_strand_id
1 'polypeptide(L)'
;MAQNFQSIPLDSVESQWEILFNRFDRNRDGKISVHDLYHVLKQESGDQYNVPPKVLTIIAHRADHDQDGYINFREFLNLMEEEPIAKNLGKSILNKYIHYTVVPREHHRVRAGLRSGQDLTDGDYEDQYSCNPPALCMIIVSLIEVLFFCWDVLKLNTTESIHGPMASTFIYNPHRRREVWRYFTYMFVHVGNTHLVVNLIVQLLLGVPLEMVHHGWRVLLIYLSGVLAGSLATSVTDPTVYLAGASGGVYALITAHVATIIINWSEMDFAIYQLLIFGFLITFDTGSSIYNRYFVNVDNQIGYTAHLAGAIAGLLVGVYTLRNLNVLPWEKKLCWFCFIIYVLLIGSAVIWNAVFLEYFCKEQF
;
A
#
# COMPACT_ATOMS: atom_id res chain seq x y z
N MET A 1 -3.05 -32.42 -29.36
CA MET A 1 -4.39 -32.73 -28.79
C MET A 1 -4.84 -31.48 -28.03
N ALA A 2 -5.66 -30.65 -28.66
CA ALA A 2 -6.26 -29.49 -28.01
C ALA A 2 -7.46 -29.99 -27.20
N GLN A 3 -7.50 -29.67 -25.90
CA GLN A 3 -8.66 -29.96 -25.06
C GLN A 3 -9.77 -28.95 -25.40
N ASN A 4 -10.90 -29.47 -25.87
CA ASN A 4 -12.13 -28.71 -26.06
C ASN A 4 -12.62 -28.19 -24.71
N PHE A 5 -12.68 -26.87 -24.56
CA PHE A 5 -13.54 -26.24 -23.57
C PHE A 5 -14.99 -26.55 -23.95
N GLN A 6 -15.67 -27.37 -23.16
CA GLN A 6 -17.12 -27.52 -23.25
C GLN A 6 -17.76 -26.18 -22.87
N SER A 7 -18.42 -25.55 -23.84
CA SER A 7 -19.36 -24.46 -23.58
C SER A 7 -20.47 -24.97 -22.66
N ILE A 8 -20.61 -24.34 -21.50
CA ILE A 8 -21.76 -24.55 -20.61
C ILE A 8 -23.02 -24.09 -21.38
N PRO A 9 -24.11 -24.89 -21.43
CA PRO A 9 -25.34 -24.49 -22.11
C PRO A 9 -25.91 -23.21 -21.48
N LEU A 10 -26.33 -22.24 -22.31
CA LEU A 10 -26.96 -20.97 -21.87
C LEU A 10 -28.17 -21.17 -20.95
N ASP A 11 -28.86 -22.32 -21.04
CA ASP A 11 -30.01 -22.67 -20.20
C ASP A 11 -29.70 -22.78 -18.69
N SER A 12 -28.42 -22.91 -18.29
CA SER A 12 -28.06 -23.08 -16.87
C SER A 12 -27.86 -21.77 -16.10
N VAL A 13 -27.75 -20.62 -16.78
CA VAL A 13 -27.46 -19.32 -16.14
C VAL A 13 -28.76 -18.57 -15.85
N GLU A 14 -29.70 -18.51 -16.82
CA GLU A 14 -31.04 -17.93 -16.61
C GLU A 14 -31.78 -18.63 -15.46
N SER A 15 -31.66 -19.96 -15.35
CA SER A 15 -32.28 -20.73 -14.27
C SER A 15 -31.70 -20.42 -12.89
N GLN A 16 -30.43 -20.03 -12.77
CA GLN A 16 -29.83 -19.60 -11.50
C GLN A 16 -30.26 -18.20 -11.12
N TRP A 17 -30.36 -17.29 -12.08
CA TRP A 17 -30.83 -15.93 -11.85
C TRP A 17 -32.32 -15.89 -11.52
N GLU A 18 -33.12 -16.78 -12.08
CA GLU A 18 -34.54 -16.93 -11.74
C GLU A 18 -34.73 -17.40 -10.28
N ILE A 19 -33.90 -18.32 -9.81
CA ILE A 19 -33.89 -18.73 -8.39
C ILE A 19 -33.54 -17.53 -7.48
N LEU A 20 -32.55 -16.72 -7.88
CA LEU A 20 -32.14 -15.56 -7.10
C LEU A 20 -33.20 -14.46 -7.13
N PHE A 21 -33.76 -14.15 -8.30
CA PHE A 21 -34.84 -13.18 -8.47
C PHE A 21 -36.04 -13.54 -7.59
N ASN A 22 -36.47 -14.79 -7.61
CA ASN A 22 -37.58 -15.29 -6.77
C ASN A 22 -37.28 -15.24 -5.27
N ARG A 23 -36.00 -15.12 -4.86
CA ARG A 23 -35.61 -14.91 -3.46
C ARG A 23 -35.74 -13.43 -3.07
N PHE A 24 -35.54 -12.52 -4.01
CA PHE A 24 -35.76 -11.09 -3.83
C PHE A 24 -37.24 -10.71 -3.97
N ASP A 25 -38.01 -11.32 -4.87
CA ASP A 25 -39.45 -11.11 -5.01
C ASP A 25 -40.25 -11.89 -3.93
N ARG A 26 -40.41 -11.28 -2.76
CA ARG A 26 -41.05 -11.93 -1.59
C ARG A 26 -42.55 -12.11 -1.74
N ASN A 27 -43.22 -11.17 -2.39
CA ASN A 27 -44.66 -11.18 -2.62
C ASN A 27 -45.05 -11.94 -3.89
N ARG A 28 -44.09 -12.38 -4.70
CA ARG A 28 -44.26 -13.15 -5.94
C ARG A 28 -45.12 -12.42 -6.96
N ASP A 29 -44.96 -11.11 -7.04
CA ASP A 29 -45.69 -10.28 -8.01
C ASP A 29 -44.91 -10.11 -9.33
N GLY A 30 -43.75 -10.74 -9.45
CA GLY A 30 -42.87 -10.67 -10.62
C GLY A 30 -42.01 -9.41 -10.65
N LYS A 31 -41.95 -8.66 -9.54
CA LYS A 31 -41.24 -7.38 -9.42
C LYS A 31 -40.49 -7.31 -8.09
N ILE A 32 -39.33 -6.65 -8.07
CA ILE A 32 -38.59 -6.39 -6.82
C ILE A 32 -38.77 -4.93 -6.45
N SER A 33 -39.36 -4.68 -5.28
CA SER A 33 -39.46 -3.32 -4.73
C SER A 33 -38.22 -2.94 -3.91
N VAL A 34 -38.03 -1.64 -3.67
CA VAL A 34 -37.01 -1.12 -2.73
C VAL A 34 -37.14 -1.78 -1.35
N HIS A 35 -38.37 -2.07 -0.93
CA HIS A 35 -38.66 -2.70 0.35
C HIS A 35 -38.16 -4.15 0.38
N ASP A 36 -38.36 -4.89 -0.70
CA ASP A 36 -37.88 -6.28 -0.81
C ASP A 36 -36.35 -6.35 -0.84
N LEU A 37 -35.72 -5.45 -1.59
CA LEU A 37 -34.26 -5.32 -1.65
C LEU A 37 -33.66 -5.04 -0.25
N TYR A 38 -34.28 -4.12 0.51
CA TYR A 38 -33.88 -3.84 1.90
C TYR A 38 -34.01 -5.07 2.79
N HIS A 39 -35.12 -5.81 2.69
CA HIS A 39 -35.38 -6.97 3.52
C HIS A 39 -34.39 -8.11 3.28
N VAL A 40 -34.11 -8.43 2.02
CA VAL A 40 -33.18 -9.52 1.69
C VAL A 40 -31.75 -9.15 2.05
N LEU A 41 -31.30 -7.93 1.76
CA LEU A 41 -29.94 -7.52 2.11
C LEU A 41 -29.71 -7.47 3.63
N LYS A 42 -30.73 -7.07 4.40
CA LYS A 42 -30.67 -7.10 5.86
C LYS A 42 -30.65 -8.53 6.42
N GLN A 43 -31.37 -9.46 5.77
CA GLN A 43 -31.44 -10.86 6.19
C GLN A 43 -30.15 -11.64 5.86
N GLU A 44 -29.52 -11.38 4.70
CA GLU A 44 -28.32 -12.10 4.26
C GLU A 44 -27.01 -11.51 4.83
N SER A 45 -26.93 -10.20 5.04
CA SER A 45 -25.67 -9.54 5.44
C SER A 45 -25.45 -9.49 6.96
N GLY A 46 -26.47 -9.84 7.76
CA GLY A 46 -26.46 -9.70 9.21
C GLY A 46 -26.35 -8.24 9.69
N ASP A 47 -26.52 -8.00 10.99
CA ASP A 47 -26.46 -6.65 11.60
C ASP A 47 -25.09 -5.94 11.45
N GLN A 48 -24.10 -6.59 10.84
CA GLN A 48 -22.74 -6.08 10.66
C GLN A 48 -22.58 -5.16 9.43
N TYR A 49 -23.50 -5.22 8.46
CA TYR A 49 -23.46 -4.39 7.23
C TYR A 49 -24.80 -3.69 6.99
N ASN A 50 -25.06 -2.61 7.74
CA ASN A 50 -26.26 -1.82 7.55
C ASN A 50 -26.10 -0.87 6.35
N VAL A 51 -26.59 -1.27 5.18
CA VAL A 51 -26.61 -0.42 3.98
C VAL A 51 -27.57 0.74 4.21
N PRO A 52 -27.13 2.02 4.15
CA PRO A 52 -28.01 3.15 4.39
C PRO A 52 -29.21 3.15 3.42
N PRO A 53 -30.45 3.44 3.88
CA PRO A 53 -31.65 3.42 3.03
C PRO A 53 -31.51 4.24 1.74
N LYS A 54 -30.79 5.36 1.81
CA LYS A 54 -30.51 6.25 0.68
C LYS A 54 -29.74 5.56 -0.46
N VAL A 55 -28.86 4.61 -0.15
CA VAL A 55 -28.07 3.85 -1.13
C VAL A 55 -28.96 2.84 -1.87
N LEU A 56 -29.90 2.21 -1.16
CA LEU A 56 -30.84 1.26 -1.75
C LEU A 56 -31.81 1.95 -2.72
N THR A 57 -32.24 3.17 -2.39
CA THR A 57 -33.03 3.99 -3.30
C THR A 57 -32.27 4.32 -4.57
N ILE A 58 -30.97 4.60 -4.47
CA ILE A 58 -30.11 4.87 -5.64
C ILE A 58 -29.93 3.62 -6.49
N ILE A 59 -29.68 2.45 -5.88
CA ILE A 59 -29.53 1.18 -6.60
C ILE A 59 -30.83 0.83 -7.33
N ALA A 60 -31.97 0.93 -6.65
CA ALA A 60 -33.26 0.64 -7.24
C ALA A 60 -33.60 1.59 -8.39
N HIS A 61 -33.44 2.90 -8.21
CA HIS A 61 -33.68 3.89 -9.27
C HIS A 61 -32.71 3.71 -10.47
N ARG A 62 -31.51 3.19 -10.24
CA ARG A 62 -30.54 2.96 -11.32
C ARG A 62 -30.84 1.69 -12.10
N ALA A 63 -31.41 0.68 -11.45
CA ALA A 63 -31.83 -0.58 -12.07
C ALA A 63 -33.17 -0.47 -12.80
N ASP A 64 -34.04 0.42 -12.32
CA ASP A 64 -35.35 0.74 -12.88
C ASP A 64 -35.21 1.59 -14.16
N HIS A 65 -35.15 0.92 -15.31
CA HIS A 65 -34.92 1.55 -16.60
C HIS A 65 -36.19 2.15 -17.19
N ASP A 66 -37.36 1.57 -16.87
CA ASP A 66 -38.65 2.06 -17.32
C ASP A 66 -39.33 3.06 -16.35
N GLN A 67 -38.68 3.33 -15.21
CA GLN A 67 -39.08 4.28 -14.17
C GLN A 67 -40.44 3.96 -13.54
N ASP A 68 -40.80 2.67 -13.48
CA ASP A 68 -42.06 2.22 -12.90
C ASP A 68 -42.03 2.08 -11.36
N GLY A 69 -40.85 2.26 -10.76
CA GLY A 69 -40.60 2.17 -9.32
C GLY A 69 -40.24 0.77 -8.82
N TYR A 70 -40.08 -0.19 -9.73
CA TYR A 70 -39.79 -1.60 -9.44
C TYR A 70 -38.68 -2.13 -10.36
N ILE A 71 -38.09 -3.28 -9.99
CA ILE A 71 -37.11 -3.99 -10.83
C ILE A 71 -37.76 -5.27 -11.34
N ASN A 72 -38.03 -5.35 -12.64
CA ASN A 72 -38.54 -6.57 -13.26
C ASN A 72 -37.41 -7.57 -13.54
N PHE A 73 -37.73 -8.81 -13.93
CA PHE A 73 -36.71 -9.85 -14.14
C PHE A 73 -35.66 -9.47 -15.20
N ARG A 74 -36.04 -8.72 -16.24
CA ARG A 74 -35.11 -8.29 -17.29
C ARG A 74 -34.16 -7.21 -16.78
N GLU A 75 -34.66 -6.28 -15.98
CA GLU A 75 -33.85 -5.25 -15.32
C GLU A 75 -32.94 -5.84 -14.25
N PHE A 76 -33.41 -6.87 -13.54
CA PHE A 76 -32.61 -7.63 -12.59
C PHE A 76 -31.47 -8.37 -13.29
N LEU A 77 -31.75 -9.03 -14.43
CA LEU A 77 -30.71 -9.65 -15.25
C LEU A 77 -29.70 -8.62 -15.73
N ASN A 78 -30.15 -7.48 -16.26
CA ASN A 78 -29.26 -6.39 -16.66
C ASN A 78 -28.44 -5.86 -15.48
N LEU A 79 -29.01 -5.74 -14.28
CA LEU A 79 -28.30 -5.31 -13.08
C LEU A 79 -27.21 -6.30 -12.64
N MET A 80 -27.45 -7.59 -12.83
CA MET A 80 -26.52 -8.67 -12.45
C MET A 80 -25.49 -9.00 -13.54
N GLU A 81 -25.83 -8.75 -14.81
CA GLU A 81 -24.93 -8.85 -15.97
C GLU A 81 -24.09 -7.60 -16.16
N GLU A 82 -24.62 -6.44 -15.77
CA GLU A 82 -23.81 -5.25 -15.59
C GLU A 82 -22.74 -5.60 -14.54
N GLU A 83 -21.48 -5.50 -14.97
CA GLU A 83 -20.28 -5.62 -14.15
C GLU A 83 -19.89 -4.28 -13.46
N PRO A 84 -20.71 -3.64 -12.59
CA PRO A 84 -20.22 -2.50 -11.81
C PRO A 84 -20.45 -2.63 -10.31
N ILE A 85 -21.23 -3.55 -9.75
CA ILE A 85 -21.44 -3.53 -8.28
C ILE A 85 -20.20 -3.99 -7.53
N ALA A 86 -19.57 -5.11 -7.91
CA ALA A 86 -18.31 -5.55 -7.31
C ALA A 86 -17.13 -4.61 -7.64
N LYS A 87 -17.09 -4.07 -8.88
CA LYS A 87 -16.10 -3.06 -9.28
C LYS A 87 -16.28 -1.72 -8.58
N ASN A 88 -17.51 -1.25 -8.37
CA ASN A 88 -17.81 0.01 -7.69
C ASN A 88 -17.71 -0.14 -6.18
N LEU A 89 -18.01 -1.30 -5.60
CA LEU A 89 -17.75 -1.58 -4.19
C LEU A 89 -16.25 -1.65 -3.92
N GLY A 90 -15.48 -2.34 -4.78
CA GLY A 90 -14.03 -2.35 -4.74
C GLY A 90 -13.42 -0.96 -4.92
N LYS A 91 -13.92 -0.17 -5.89
CA LYS A 91 -13.52 1.23 -6.09
C LYS A 91 -13.91 2.13 -4.93
N SER A 92 -15.10 1.98 -4.34
CA SER A 92 -15.57 2.79 -3.21
C SER A 92 -14.77 2.50 -1.94
N ILE A 93 -14.49 1.23 -1.65
CA ILE A 93 -13.61 0.82 -0.56
C ILE A 93 -12.18 1.30 -0.80
N LEU A 94 -11.65 1.15 -2.02
CA LEU A 94 -10.33 1.62 -2.42
C LEU A 94 -10.21 3.14 -2.30
N ASN A 95 -11.21 3.90 -2.77
CA ASN A 95 -11.24 5.35 -2.68
C ASN A 95 -11.32 5.81 -1.22
N LYS A 96 -12.13 5.14 -0.39
CA LYS A 96 -12.22 5.42 1.04
C LYS A 96 -10.90 5.10 1.76
N TYR A 97 -10.25 4.01 1.39
CA TYR A 97 -8.93 3.64 1.89
C TYR A 97 -7.85 4.67 1.49
N ILE A 98 -7.81 5.09 0.22
CA ILE A 98 -6.90 6.13 -0.26
C ILE A 98 -7.15 7.45 0.47
N HIS A 99 -8.41 7.85 0.62
CA HIS A 99 -8.81 9.07 1.34
C HIS A 99 -8.36 9.07 2.81
N TYR A 100 -8.40 7.92 3.49
CA TYR A 100 -7.92 7.84 4.88
C TYR A 100 -6.41 7.70 5.01
N THR A 101 -5.70 7.35 3.93
CA THR A 101 -4.24 7.13 3.98
C THR A 101 -3.44 8.29 3.40
N VAL A 102 -4.04 9.07 2.49
CA VAL A 102 -3.40 10.16 1.78
C VAL A 102 -4.39 11.33 1.64
N VAL A 103 -3.85 12.55 1.65
CA VAL A 103 -4.63 13.80 1.65
C VAL A 103 -5.51 13.90 0.40
N PRO A 104 -6.80 14.26 0.54
CA PRO A 104 -7.69 14.49 -0.59
C PRO A 104 -7.20 15.66 -1.44
N ARG A 105 -7.27 15.54 -2.77
CA ARG A 105 -6.91 16.65 -3.68
C ARG A 105 -8.00 17.72 -3.63
N GLU A 106 -7.71 18.88 -3.04
CA GLU A 106 -8.65 20.01 -2.98
C GLU A 106 -8.93 20.55 -4.41
N HIS A 107 -10.20 20.69 -4.79
CA HIS A 107 -10.57 21.42 -6.01
C HIS A 107 -10.24 22.90 -5.83
N HIS A 108 -9.60 23.50 -6.84
CA HIS A 108 -9.63 24.95 -7.01
C HIS A 108 -11.08 25.41 -6.86
N ARG A 109 -11.37 26.18 -5.82
CA ARG A 109 -12.58 27.00 -5.72
C ARG A 109 -12.73 27.75 -7.04
N VAL A 110 -13.61 27.26 -7.91
CA VAL A 110 -14.11 28.05 -9.03
C VAL A 110 -14.65 29.32 -8.40
N ARG A 111 -14.04 30.44 -8.79
CA ARG A 111 -14.35 31.81 -8.39
C ARG A 111 -15.80 31.98 -7.97
N ALA A 112 -15.96 32.52 -6.76
CA ALA A 112 -17.17 33.17 -6.29
C ALA A 112 -17.80 34.01 -7.41
N GLY A 113 -18.98 33.60 -7.87
CA GLY A 113 -19.69 34.37 -8.89
C GLY A 113 -20.80 33.68 -9.65
N LEU A 114 -21.44 32.59 -9.19
CA LEU A 114 -22.73 32.20 -9.75
C LEU A 114 -23.58 31.37 -8.78
N ARG A 115 -24.72 32.00 -8.44
CA ARG A 115 -25.99 31.51 -7.89
C ARG A 115 -26.05 30.11 -7.26
N SER A 116 -26.36 30.15 -5.95
CA SER A 116 -27.27 29.27 -5.19
C SER A 116 -28.03 28.22 -6.01
N GLY A 117 -27.93 26.95 -5.59
CA GLY A 117 -29.03 26.00 -5.76
C GLY A 117 -28.75 24.68 -6.48
N GLN A 118 -27.50 24.22 -6.60
CA GLN A 118 -27.22 22.84 -6.99
C GLN A 118 -26.22 22.23 -6.01
N ASP A 119 -26.71 21.27 -5.22
CA ASP A 119 -25.87 20.34 -4.49
C ASP A 119 -24.90 19.71 -5.50
N LEU A 120 -23.62 20.06 -5.37
CA LEU A 120 -22.54 19.37 -6.04
C LEU A 120 -22.63 17.91 -5.59
N THR A 121 -23.06 17.05 -6.50
CA THR A 121 -23.12 15.61 -6.27
C THR A 121 -21.73 15.11 -5.93
N ASP A 122 -21.63 14.36 -4.83
CA ASP A 122 -20.45 13.65 -4.31
C ASP A 122 -19.78 12.67 -5.32
N GLY A 123 -20.22 12.66 -6.58
CA GLY A 123 -19.71 11.82 -7.67
C GLY A 123 -18.52 12.42 -8.44
N ASP A 124 -18.29 13.73 -8.40
CA ASP A 124 -17.13 14.34 -9.08
C ASP A 124 -15.79 14.02 -8.37
N TYR A 125 -15.85 13.44 -7.17
CA TYR A 125 -14.68 12.95 -6.42
C TYR A 125 -14.12 11.62 -6.95
N GLU A 126 -14.94 10.79 -7.62
CA GLU A 126 -14.56 9.43 -8.03
C GLU A 126 -13.72 9.40 -9.32
N ASP A 127 -13.75 10.46 -10.13
CA ASP A 127 -13.18 10.48 -11.48
C ASP A 127 -11.70 10.87 -11.55
N GLN A 128 -11.05 11.22 -10.43
CA GLN A 128 -9.67 11.74 -10.45
C GLN A 128 -8.60 10.91 -9.72
N TYR A 129 -8.96 9.79 -9.10
CA TYR A 129 -7.99 8.72 -8.81
C TYR A 129 -7.84 7.83 -10.05
N SER A 130 -7.49 8.44 -11.18
CA SER A 130 -7.11 7.68 -12.35
C SER A 130 -5.94 6.80 -11.93
N CYS A 131 -6.09 5.47 -12.00
CA CYS A 131 -5.03 4.45 -11.88
C CYS A 131 -4.00 4.58 -13.02
N ASN A 132 -3.67 5.81 -13.39
CA ASN A 132 -2.87 6.20 -14.52
C ASN A 132 -1.90 7.32 -14.07
N PRO A 133 -0.61 7.02 -13.91
CA PRO A 133 0.01 5.72 -14.18
C PRO A 133 -0.39 4.66 -13.13
N PRO A 134 -0.51 3.37 -13.51
CA PRO A 134 -0.82 2.31 -12.57
C PRO A 134 0.26 2.20 -11.49
N ALA A 135 -0.15 1.91 -10.25
CA ALA A 135 0.73 1.75 -9.09
C ALA A 135 1.53 0.44 -9.18
N LEU A 136 2.50 0.40 -10.09
CA LEU A 136 3.26 -0.79 -10.43
C LEU A 136 4.58 -0.92 -9.68
N CYS A 137 5.15 0.16 -9.12
CA CYS A 137 6.53 0.10 -8.65
C CYS A 137 6.66 -0.81 -7.42
N MET A 138 5.86 -0.60 -6.37
CA MET A 138 5.87 -1.46 -5.19
C MET A 138 5.40 -2.89 -5.50
N ILE A 139 4.46 -3.06 -6.44
CA ILE A 139 4.03 -4.40 -6.88
C ILE A 139 5.19 -5.14 -7.55
N ILE A 140 5.93 -4.50 -8.45
CA ILE A 140 7.09 -5.11 -9.13
C ILE A 140 8.17 -5.46 -8.11
N VAL A 141 8.48 -4.56 -7.18
CA VAL A 141 9.48 -4.81 -6.12
C VAL A 141 9.05 -6.04 -5.28
N SER A 142 7.80 -6.08 -4.83
CA SER A 142 7.22 -7.22 -4.09
C SER A 142 7.26 -8.53 -4.87
N LEU A 143 7.00 -8.51 -6.19
CA LEU A 143 7.10 -9.72 -7.02
C LEU A 143 8.54 -10.24 -7.08
N ILE A 144 9.54 -9.35 -7.19
CA ILE A 144 10.96 -9.75 -7.19
C ILE A 144 11.35 -10.36 -5.84
N GLU A 145 10.92 -9.77 -4.72
CA GLU A 145 11.14 -10.32 -3.38
C GLU A 145 10.61 -11.75 -3.24
N VAL A 146 9.36 -11.98 -3.67
CA VAL A 146 8.74 -13.31 -3.65
C VAL A 146 9.50 -14.28 -4.55
N LEU A 147 9.87 -13.88 -5.76
CA LEU A 147 10.60 -14.74 -6.69
C LEU A 147 11.96 -15.17 -6.12
N PHE A 148 12.72 -14.24 -5.54
CA PHE A 148 14.03 -14.54 -4.95
C PHE A 148 13.89 -15.47 -3.75
N PHE A 149 12.93 -15.18 -2.87
CA PHE A 149 12.65 -16.01 -1.69
C PHE A 149 12.22 -17.42 -2.06
N CYS A 150 11.28 -17.57 -3.00
CA CYS A 150 10.81 -18.87 -3.49
C CYS A 150 11.94 -19.67 -4.13
N TRP A 151 12.80 -19.03 -4.92
CA TRP A 151 13.94 -19.70 -5.54
C TRP A 151 14.89 -20.30 -4.50
N ASP A 152 15.23 -19.53 -3.46
CA ASP A 152 16.15 -19.98 -2.41
C ASP A 152 15.54 -21.10 -1.55
N VAL A 153 14.28 -20.96 -1.12
CA VAL A 153 13.53 -21.99 -0.38
C VAL A 153 13.45 -23.30 -1.16
N LEU A 154 13.13 -23.24 -2.46
CA LEU A 154 13.05 -24.42 -3.32
C LEU A 154 14.43 -25.07 -3.52
N LYS A 155 15.49 -24.27 -3.63
CA LYS A 155 16.84 -24.78 -3.88
C LYS A 155 17.44 -25.46 -2.65
N LEU A 156 17.16 -24.92 -1.46
CA LEU A 156 17.66 -25.43 -0.18
C LEU A 156 16.74 -26.47 0.48
N ASN A 157 15.49 -26.60 0.01
CA ASN A 157 14.46 -27.45 0.61
C ASN A 157 14.27 -27.16 2.12
N THR A 158 14.25 -25.87 2.47
CA THR A 158 14.12 -25.37 3.86
C THR A 158 13.30 -24.08 3.87
N THR A 159 12.84 -23.66 5.04
CA THR A 159 12.09 -22.41 5.25
C THR A 159 13.00 -21.18 5.46
N GLU A 160 14.30 -21.39 5.60
CA GLU A 160 15.31 -20.33 5.75
C GLU A 160 15.99 -20.02 4.40
N SER A 161 15.80 -18.80 3.88
CA SER A 161 16.33 -18.47 2.54
C SER A 161 17.76 -17.91 2.55
N ILE A 162 18.29 -17.53 3.72
CA ILE A 162 19.54 -16.75 3.87
C ILE A 162 20.81 -17.41 3.31
N HIS A 163 20.81 -18.74 3.19
CA HIS A 163 21.94 -19.50 2.66
C HIS A 163 21.78 -19.82 1.17
N GLY A 164 20.74 -19.30 0.53
CA GLY A 164 20.40 -19.60 -0.85
C GLY A 164 21.29 -18.88 -1.86
N PRO A 165 21.23 -19.28 -3.13
CA PRO A 165 21.97 -18.61 -4.21
C PRO A 165 21.57 -17.14 -4.40
N MET A 166 20.30 -16.77 -4.27
CA MET A 166 19.89 -15.37 -4.37
C MET A 166 20.36 -14.58 -3.14
N ALA A 167 20.16 -15.12 -1.94
CA ALA A 167 20.64 -14.53 -0.71
C ALA A 167 22.14 -14.28 -0.73
N SER A 168 22.97 -15.27 -1.05
CA SER A 168 24.44 -15.10 -1.11
C SER A 168 24.88 -14.02 -2.12
N THR A 169 24.15 -13.87 -3.22
CA THR A 169 24.46 -12.88 -4.26
C THR A 169 24.01 -11.46 -3.90
N PHE A 170 22.85 -11.32 -3.26
CA PHE A 170 22.17 -10.02 -3.11
C PHE A 170 22.15 -9.47 -1.68
N ILE A 171 22.40 -10.29 -0.66
CA ILE A 171 22.48 -9.85 0.73
C ILE A 171 23.56 -8.79 0.91
N TYR A 172 23.34 -7.85 1.83
CA TYR A 172 24.40 -6.96 2.26
C TYR A 172 25.44 -7.77 3.04
N ASN A 173 26.65 -7.85 2.50
CA ASN A 173 27.76 -8.61 3.07
C ASN A 173 28.86 -7.64 3.53
N PRO A 174 29.16 -7.54 4.84
CA PRO A 174 30.18 -6.64 5.38
C PRO A 174 31.60 -6.95 4.89
N HIS A 175 31.86 -8.15 4.38
CA HIS A 175 33.13 -8.55 3.77
C HIS A 175 33.25 -8.18 2.28
N ARG A 176 32.17 -7.68 1.67
CA ARG A 176 32.11 -7.36 0.22
C ARG A 176 31.56 -5.96 -0.03
N ARG A 177 31.93 -4.97 0.80
CA ARG A 177 31.41 -3.58 0.72
C ARG A 177 31.71 -2.87 -0.61
N ARG A 178 32.74 -3.28 -1.34
CA ARG A 178 33.02 -2.74 -2.69
C ARG A 178 31.97 -3.14 -3.72
N GLU A 179 31.20 -4.19 -3.45
CA GLU A 179 30.07 -4.62 -4.27
C GLU A 179 28.86 -3.69 -4.01
N VAL A 180 28.93 -2.46 -4.53
CA VAL A 180 28.02 -1.35 -4.20
C VAL A 180 26.53 -1.65 -4.39
N TRP A 181 26.18 -2.58 -5.29
CA TRP A 181 24.80 -3.00 -5.49
C TRP A 181 24.20 -3.63 -4.23
N ARG A 182 25.00 -4.25 -3.36
CA ARG A 182 24.55 -4.88 -2.11
C ARG A 182 23.97 -3.90 -1.09
N TYR A 183 24.27 -2.61 -1.21
CA TYR A 183 23.62 -1.57 -0.40
C TYR A 183 22.15 -1.35 -0.80
N PHE A 184 21.72 -1.86 -1.95
CA PHE A 184 20.34 -1.81 -2.43
C PHE A 184 19.70 -3.19 -2.52
N THR A 185 20.39 -4.17 -3.11
CA THR A 185 19.79 -5.46 -3.46
C THR A 185 19.42 -6.32 -2.27
N TYR A 186 19.92 -6.00 -1.08
CA TYR A 186 19.57 -6.71 0.15
C TYR A 186 18.06 -6.65 0.46
N MET A 187 17.36 -5.65 -0.09
CA MET A 187 15.90 -5.53 0.01
C MET A 187 15.14 -6.74 -0.56
N PHE A 188 15.75 -7.49 -1.49
CA PHE A 188 15.14 -8.66 -2.10
C PHE A 188 15.37 -9.96 -1.33
N VAL A 189 16.20 -9.95 -0.28
CA VAL A 189 16.56 -11.15 0.50
C VAL A 189 15.81 -11.15 1.82
N HIS A 190 15.17 -12.27 2.19
CA HIS A 190 14.36 -12.34 3.41
C HIS A 190 14.68 -13.57 4.26
N VAL A 191 14.85 -13.38 5.58
CA VAL A 191 15.28 -14.46 6.47
C VAL A 191 14.29 -15.63 6.55
N GLY A 192 12.99 -15.37 6.50
CA GLY A 192 11.96 -16.41 6.55
C GLY A 192 10.56 -15.92 6.16
N ASN A 193 9.60 -16.85 6.12
CA ASN A 193 8.24 -16.62 5.62
C ASN A 193 7.53 -15.45 6.33
N THR A 194 7.55 -15.43 7.66
CA THR A 194 6.86 -14.38 8.44
C THR A 194 7.46 -13.00 8.15
N HIS A 195 8.79 -12.91 8.03
CA HIS A 195 9.47 -11.66 7.72
C HIS A 195 9.10 -11.15 6.33
N LEU A 196 9.06 -12.03 5.31
CA LEU A 196 8.62 -11.66 3.97
C LEU A 196 7.16 -11.19 3.96
N VAL A 197 6.25 -11.99 4.53
CA VAL A 197 4.79 -11.70 4.48
C VAL A 197 4.46 -10.36 5.14
N VAL A 198 5.04 -10.07 6.31
CA VAL A 198 4.79 -8.79 7.00
C VAL A 198 5.33 -7.62 6.18
N ASN A 199 6.54 -7.72 5.61
CA ASN A 199 7.09 -6.68 4.74
C ASN A 199 6.19 -6.43 3.52
N LEU A 200 5.75 -7.50 2.84
CA LEU A 200 4.86 -7.39 1.68
C LEU A 200 3.51 -6.75 2.03
N ILE A 201 2.89 -7.14 3.14
CA ILE A 201 1.62 -6.55 3.58
C ILE A 201 1.79 -5.05 3.80
N VAL A 202 2.78 -4.63 4.61
CA VAL A 202 2.97 -3.21 4.92
C VAL A 202 3.41 -2.42 3.68
N GLN A 203 4.30 -2.97 2.86
CA GLN A 203 4.79 -2.37 1.63
C GLN A 203 3.66 -2.11 0.63
N LEU A 204 2.81 -3.10 0.37
CA LEU A 204 1.70 -2.96 -0.58
C LEU A 204 0.58 -2.10 0.00
N LEU A 205 0.26 -2.29 1.28
CA LEU A 205 -0.77 -1.50 1.95
C LEU A 205 -0.42 -0.01 1.90
N LEU A 206 0.80 0.39 2.29
CA LEU A 206 1.18 1.80 2.37
C LEU A 206 1.71 2.36 1.05
N GLY A 207 2.46 1.56 0.30
CA GLY A 207 3.11 2.02 -0.92
C GLY A 207 2.15 2.26 -2.07
N VAL A 208 1.17 1.36 -2.31
CA VAL A 208 0.24 1.49 -3.45
C VAL A 208 -0.59 2.79 -3.39
N PRO A 209 -1.21 3.17 -2.25
CA PRO A 209 -1.90 4.46 -2.13
C PRO A 209 -0.99 5.66 -2.36
N LEU A 210 0.24 5.63 -1.81
CA LEU A 210 1.21 6.68 -2.07
C LEU A 210 1.54 6.81 -3.56
N GLU A 211 1.66 5.70 -4.29
CA GLU A 211 1.94 5.73 -5.74
C GLU A 211 0.78 6.33 -6.53
N MET A 212 -0.46 5.98 -6.16
CA MET A 212 -1.66 6.49 -6.81
C MET A 212 -1.79 8.01 -6.69
N VAL A 213 -1.31 8.61 -5.60
CA VAL A 213 -1.40 10.05 -5.36
C VAL A 213 -0.15 10.82 -5.80
N HIS A 214 1.03 10.27 -5.53
CA HIS A 214 2.31 10.95 -5.68
C HIS A 214 3.16 10.47 -6.87
N HIS A 215 2.67 9.51 -7.65
CA HIS A 215 3.36 8.84 -8.76
C HIS A 215 4.43 7.85 -8.32
N GLY A 216 4.50 6.71 -9.02
CA GLY A 216 5.40 5.59 -8.72
C GLY A 216 6.87 5.98 -8.53
N TRP A 217 7.42 6.84 -9.38
CA TRP A 217 8.83 7.22 -9.30
C TRP A 217 9.21 7.98 -8.01
N ARG A 218 8.28 8.76 -7.44
CA ARG A 218 8.53 9.49 -6.18
C ARG A 218 8.57 8.53 -5.00
N VAL A 219 7.62 7.61 -4.97
CA VAL A 219 7.53 6.58 -3.92
C VAL A 219 8.71 5.63 -4.02
N LEU A 220 9.10 5.23 -5.23
CA LEU A 220 10.30 4.43 -5.46
C LEU A 220 11.57 5.16 -5.00
N LEU A 221 11.69 6.46 -5.24
CA LEU A 221 12.82 7.26 -4.75
C LEU A 221 12.88 7.28 -3.22
N ILE A 222 11.74 7.46 -2.54
CA ILE A 222 11.66 7.40 -1.08
C ILE A 222 12.05 6.02 -0.55
N TYR A 223 11.48 4.96 -1.14
CA TYR A 223 11.75 3.58 -0.77
C TYR A 223 13.24 3.24 -0.90
N LEU A 224 13.85 3.52 -2.06
CA LEU A 224 15.27 3.27 -2.31
C LEU A 224 16.18 4.12 -1.43
N SER A 225 15.76 5.35 -1.09
CA SER A 225 16.48 6.21 -0.15
C SER A 225 16.52 5.61 1.25
N GLY A 226 15.42 4.97 1.67
CA GLY A 226 15.32 4.23 2.92
C GLY A 226 16.19 2.97 2.94
N VAL A 227 16.16 2.18 1.87
CA VAL A 227 17.01 1.00 1.69
C VAL A 227 18.50 1.39 1.76
N LEU A 228 18.91 2.42 1.01
CA LEU A 228 20.29 2.90 1.03
C LEU A 228 20.71 3.42 2.41
N ALA A 229 19.86 4.21 3.07
CA ALA A 229 20.13 4.70 4.42
C ALA A 229 20.25 3.55 5.42
N GLY A 230 19.40 2.52 5.29
CA GLY A 230 19.39 1.35 6.15
C GLY A 230 20.68 0.55 6.09
N SER A 231 21.16 0.23 4.89
CA SER A 231 22.43 -0.49 4.71
C SER A 231 23.65 0.35 5.10
N LEU A 232 23.69 1.64 4.75
CA LEU A 232 24.78 2.54 5.13
C LEU A 232 24.84 2.72 6.65
N ALA A 233 23.72 2.99 7.32
CA ALA A 233 23.71 3.14 8.77
C ALA A 233 24.13 1.84 9.47
N THR A 234 23.62 0.69 9.02
CA THR A 234 24.02 -0.62 9.55
C THR A 234 25.53 -0.85 9.38
N SER A 235 26.08 -0.53 8.19
CA SER A 235 27.52 -0.64 7.95
C SER A 235 28.37 0.20 8.91
N VAL A 236 27.89 1.38 9.30
CA VAL A 236 28.61 2.31 10.17
C VAL A 236 28.45 1.93 11.65
N THR A 237 27.29 1.43 12.07
CA THR A 237 27.02 1.14 13.49
C THR A 237 27.35 -0.29 13.90
N ASP A 238 27.18 -1.25 12.98
CA ASP A 238 27.39 -2.68 13.23
C ASP A 238 28.12 -3.31 12.02
N PRO A 239 29.43 -3.01 11.85
CA PRO A 239 30.19 -3.31 10.62
C PRO A 239 30.40 -4.80 10.36
N THR A 240 29.96 -5.68 11.26
CA THR A 240 30.11 -7.14 11.16
C THR A 240 28.82 -7.86 10.76
N VAL A 241 27.69 -7.14 10.73
CA VAL A 241 26.37 -7.75 10.52
C VAL A 241 25.99 -7.82 9.04
N TYR A 242 25.47 -8.99 8.65
CA TYR A 242 24.78 -9.17 7.38
C TYR A 242 23.39 -8.57 7.48
N LEU A 243 22.95 -7.87 6.43
CA LEU A 243 21.62 -7.25 6.39
C LEU A 243 20.79 -7.85 5.26
N ALA A 244 19.59 -8.31 5.60
CA ALA A 244 18.60 -8.84 4.68
C ALA A 244 17.21 -8.27 5.02
N GLY A 245 16.47 -7.84 3.99
CA GLY A 245 15.06 -7.48 4.10
C GLY A 245 14.71 -6.12 3.51
N ALA A 246 13.49 -6.02 2.98
CA ALA A 246 12.90 -4.78 2.46
C ALA A 246 12.62 -3.71 3.53
N SER A 247 12.81 -4.02 4.81
CA SER A 247 12.30 -3.23 5.93
C SER A 247 12.81 -1.79 6.00
N GLY A 248 14.03 -1.51 5.54
CA GLY A 248 14.53 -0.13 5.42
C GLY A 248 13.67 0.73 4.49
N GLY A 249 13.18 0.15 3.38
CA GLY A 249 12.23 0.79 2.48
C GLY A 249 10.81 0.85 3.06
N VAL A 250 10.37 -0.20 3.75
CA VAL A 250 9.04 -0.23 4.42
C VAL A 250 8.92 0.86 5.49
N TYR A 251 9.92 1.02 6.34
CA TYR A 251 9.97 2.10 7.33
C TYR A 251 10.03 3.49 6.68
N ALA A 252 10.65 3.59 5.51
CA ALA A 252 10.61 4.81 4.72
C ALA A 252 9.20 5.12 4.20
N LEU A 253 8.41 4.12 3.79
CA LEU A 253 7.01 4.30 3.39
C LEU A 253 6.12 4.71 4.57
N ILE A 254 6.28 4.10 5.75
CA ILE A 254 5.54 4.48 6.96
C ILE A 254 5.78 5.96 7.28
N THR A 255 7.04 6.38 7.30
CA THR A 255 7.40 7.77 7.60
C THR A 255 7.15 8.74 6.45
N ALA A 256 7.01 8.26 5.21
CA ALA A 256 6.50 9.06 4.10
C ALA A 256 5.04 9.48 4.32
N HIS A 257 4.18 8.61 4.86
CA HIS A 257 2.84 9.02 5.29
C HIS A 257 2.89 10.05 6.42
N VAL A 258 3.82 9.90 7.36
CA VAL A 258 4.05 10.91 8.41
C VAL A 258 4.49 12.25 7.79
N ALA A 259 5.33 12.24 6.76
CA ALA A 259 5.71 13.43 6.02
C ALA A 259 4.49 14.09 5.33
N THR A 260 3.61 13.29 4.71
CA THR A 260 2.34 13.77 4.14
C THR A 260 1.47 14.44 5.20
N ILE A 261 1.37 13.84 6.39
CA ILE A 261 0.64 14.38 7.54
C ILE A 261 1.24 15.71 8.00
N ILE A 262 2.58 15.82 8.08
CA ILE A 262 3.25 17.05 8.51
C ILE A 262 3.03 18.19 7.52
N ILE A 263 3.10 17.91 6.22
CA ILE A 263 2.96 18.94 5.18
C ILE A 263 1.51 19.38 5.00
N ASN A 264 0.55 18.47 5.18
CA ASN A 264 -0.86 18.73 4.89
C ASN A 264 -1.72 18.56 6.17
N TRP A 265 -1.18 18.99 7.32
CA TRP A 265 -1.81 18.76 8.61
C TRP A 265 -3.22 19.37 8.70
N SER A 266 -3.41 20.57 8.14
CA SER A 266 -4.68 21.30 8.17
C SER A 266 -5.77 20.63 7.32
N GLU A 267 -5.37 19.80 6.37
CA GLU A 267 -6.24 19.17 5.37
C GLU A 267 -6.61 17.72 5.75
N MET A 268 -6.10 17.19 6.86
CA MET A 268 -6.31 15.80 7.27
C MET A 268 -7.21 15.66 8.50
N ASP A 269 -8.44 15.15 8.28
CA ASP A 269 -9.43 14.94 9.35
C ASP A 269 -9.00 13.90 10.42
N PHE A 270 -8.18 12.90 10.04
CA PHE A 270 -7.82 11.76 10.90
C PHE A 270 -6.32 11.61 11.17
N ALA A 271 -5.54 12.68 10.98
CA ALA A 271 -4.08 12.67 11.13
C ALA A 271 -3.59 12.03 12.45
N ILE A 272 -4.24 12.36 13.57
CA ILE A 272 -3.84 11.88 14.91
C ILE A 272 -4.01 10.36 15.02
N TYR A 273 -5.12 9.79 14.54
CA TYR A 273 -5.34 8.34 14.59
C TYR A 273 -4.35 7.58 13.70
N GLN A 274 -4.03 8.14 12.54
CA GLN A 274 -3.04 7.57 11.64
C GLN A 274 -1.62 7.59 12.27
N LEU A 275 -1.25 8.69 12.95
CA LEU A 275 -0.01 8.76 13.72
C LEU A 275 0.05 7.76 14.87
N LEU A 276 -1.06 7.55 15.59
CA LEU A 276 -1.12 6.56 16.67
C LEU A 276 -0.93 5.13 16.14
N ILE A 277 -1.55 4.79 15.00
CA ILE A 277 -1.40 3.47 14.36
C ILE A 277 0.06 3.26 13.93
N PHE A 278 0.67 4.22 13.24
CA PHE A 278 2.07 4.11 12.83
C PHE A 278 3.02 4.07 14.03
N GLY A 279 2.77 4.88 15.06
CA GLY A 279 3.54 4.87 16.30
C GLY A 279 3.49 3.51 17.00
N PHE A 280 2.30 2.90 17.07
CA PHE A 280 2.14 1.55 17.62
C PHE A 280 2.89 0.50 16.78
N LEU A 281 2.74 0.50 15.45
CA LEU A 281 3.41 -0.45 14.56
C LEU A 281 4.94 -0.35 14.65
N ILE A 282 5.49 0.86 14.60
CA ILE A 282 6.93 1.11 14.72
C ILE A 282 7.44 0.64 16.09
N THR A 283 6.73 0.99 17.16
CA THR A 283 7.15 0.66 18.53
C THR A 283 7.13 -0.83 18.76
N PHE A 284 6.09 -1.52 18.30
CA PHE A 284 5.98 -2.97 18.44
C PHE A 284 7.07 -3.68 17.64
N ASP A 285 7.26 -3.36 16.36
CA ASP A 285 8.23 -4.04 15.51
C ASP A 285 9.70 -3.75 15.91
N THR A 286 10.03 -2.49 16.16
CA THR A 286 11.38 -2.10 16.63
C THR A 286 11.62 -2.63 18.05
N GLY A 287 10.62 -2.56 18.92
CA GLY A 287 10.69 -3.09 20.29
C GLY A 287 10.95 -4.60 20.30
N SER A 288 10.24 -5.38 19.47
CA SER A 288 10.49 -6.81 19.31
C SER A 288 11.89 -7.10 18.75
N SER A 289 12.36 -6.32 17.78
CA SER A 289 13.70 -6.48 17.19
C SER A 289 14.82 -6.21 18.22
N ILE A 290 14.70 -5.14 19.01
CA ILE A 290 15.64 -4.80 20.09
C ILE A 290 15.58 -5.86 21.19
N TYR A 291 14.38 -6.28 21.60
CA TYR A 291 14.21 -7.30 22.64
C TYR A 291 14.89 -8.61 22.25
N ASN A 292 14.67 -9.08 21.02
CA ASN A 292 15.27 -10.32 20.51
C ASN A 292 16.80 -10.24 20.46
N ARG A 293 17.37 -9.08 20.11
CA ARG A 293 18.82 -8.84 20.06
C ARG A 293 19.45 -8.91 21.45
N TYR A 294 18.91 -8.16 22.41
CA TYR A 294 19.58 -7.93 23.70
C TYR A 294 19.17 -8.90 24.82
N PHE A 295 17.98 -9.50 24.74
CA PHE A 295 17.45 -10.35 25.82
C PHE A 295 17.31 -11.82 25.42
N VAL A 296 17.10 -12.11 24.13
CA VAL A 296 16.96 -13.48 23.63
C VAL A 296 18.23 -13.99 22.93
N ASN A 297 19.18 -13.10 22.61
CA ASN A 297 20.42 -13.40 21.87
C ASN A 297 20.17 -14.14 20.55
N VAL A 298 19.08 -13.80 19.85
CA VAL A 298 18.86 -14.29 18.48
C VAL A 298 19.68 -13.41 17.55
N ASP A 299 20.67 -14.00 16.87
CA ASP A 299 21.42 -13.33 15.80
C ASP A 299 20.52 -13.16 14.57
N ASN A 300 19.64 -12.15 14.63
CA ASN A 300 18.82 -11.77 13.50
C ASN A 300 19.64 -10.89 12.56
N GLN A 301 19.70 -11.27 11.27
CA GLN A 301 20.27 -10.46 10.18
C GLN A 301 19.39 -9.23 9.82
N ILE A 302 18.55 -8.79 10.77
CA ILE A 302 17.61 -7.68 10.65
C ILE A 302 18.10 -6.60 11.63
N GLY A 303 18.71 -5.55 11.11
CA GLY A 303 19.24 -4.46 11.92
C GLY A 303 18.14 -3.48 12.33
N TYR A 304 17.92 -3.27 13.63
CA TYR A 304 17.08 -2.17 14.13
C TYR A 304 17.59 -0.79 13.66
N THR A 305 18.92 -0.67 13.44
CA THR A 305 19.52 0.52 12.82
C THR A 305 18.98 0.74 11.40
N ALA A 306 18.77 -0.34 10.64
CA ALA A 306 18.24 -0.22 9.28
C ALA A 306 16.81 0.32 9.28
N HIS A 307 15.98 -0.12 10.24
CA HIS A 307 14.61 0.40 10.42
C HIS A 307 14.62 1.89 10.78
N LEU A 308 15.45 2.28 11.76
CA LEU A 308 15.57 3.68 12.19
C LEU A 308 16.09 4.59 11.06
N ALA A 309 17.15 4.18 10.36
CA ALA A 309 17.72 4.96 9.27
C ALA A 309 16.76 5.04 8.08
N GLY A 310 16.05 3.96 7.78
CA GLY A 310 14.96 3.94 6.80
C GLY A 310 13.85 4.93 7.15
N ALA A 311 13.41 4.95 8.40
CA ALA A 311 12.41 5.91 8.91
C ALA A 311 12.88 7.36 8.80
N ILE A 312 14.12 7.66 9.17
CA ILE A 312 14.69 9.02 9.04
C ILE A 312 14.75 9.42 7.57
N ALA A 313 15.22 8.53 6.69
CA ALA A 313 15.28 8.79 5.26
C ALA A 313 13.89 9.02 4.65
N GLY A 314 12.90 8.20 5.00
CA GLY A 314 11.53 8.34 4.50
C GLY A 314 10.89 9.66 4.91
N LEU A 315 11.09 10.09 6.15
CA LEU A 315 10.62 11.39 6.62
C LEU A 315 11.30 12.54 5.86
N LEU A 316 12.63 12.57 5.80
CA LEU A 316 13.39 13.67 5.19
C LEU A 316 13.14 13.77 3.68
N VAL A 317 13.22 12.64 2.97
CA VAL A 317 13.01 12.57 1.53
C VAL A 317 11.54 12.74 1.19
N GLY A 318 10.63 12.20 2.00
CA GLY A 318 9.20 12.37 1.86
C GLY A 318 8.79 13.84 1.93
N VAL A 319 9.32 14.59 2.90
CA VAL A 319 9.04 16.03 3.03
C VAL A 319 9.49 16.84 1.80
N TYR A 320 10.58 16.42 1.15
CA TYR A 320 11.11 17.08 -0.03
C TYR A 320 10.37 16.68 -1.33
N THR A 321 9.97 15.41 -1.45
CA THR A 321 9.52 14.83 -2.73
C THR A 321 8.01 14.75 -2.87
N LEU A 322 7.27 14.56 -1.78
CA LEU A 322 5.82 14.37 -1.84
C LEU A 322 5.11 15.68 -2.23
N ARG A 323 3.90 15.52 -2.76
CA ARG A 323 3.12 16.67 -3.24
C ARG A 323 2.63 17.47 -2.04
N ASN A 324 2.91 18.76 -2.08
CA ASN A 324 2.38 19.74 -1.17
C ASN A 324 1.24 20.48 -1.89
N LEU A 325 0.01 20.40 -1.36
CA LEU A 325 -1.18 20.96 -2.00
C LEU A 325 -1.19 22.50 -1.95
N ASN A 326 -0.84 23.08 -0.80
CA ASN A 326 -0.85 24.52 -0.56
C ASN A 326 0.49 24.97 0.01
N VAL A 327 1.44 25.30 -0.87
CA VAL A 327 2.82 25.58 -0.46
C VAL A 327 2.95 26.90 0.30
N LEU A 328 3.12 26.82 1.62
CA LEU A 328 3.47 27.93 2.49
C LEU A 328 4.97 28.27 2.39
N PRO A 329 5.39 29.53 2.65
CA PRO A 329 6.79 29.92 2.52
C PRO A 329 7.75 29.19 3.48
N TRP A 330 7.26 28.77 4.65
CA TRP A 330 8.05 28.03 5.64
C TRP A 330 8.30 26.58 5.20
N GLU A 331 7.38 25.97 4.47
CA GLU A 331 7.50 24.60 3.96
C GLU A 331 8.62 24.50 2.94
N LYS A 332 8.82 25.51 2.08
CA LYS A 332 9.96 25.54 1.16
C LYS A 332 11.30 25.52 1.89
N LYS A 333 11.41 26.23 3.03
CA LYS A 333 12.61 26.21 3.87
C LYS A 333 12.80 24.85 4.52
N LEU A 334 11.71 24.24 5.01
CA LEU A 334 11.72 22.90 5.59
C LEU A 334 12.16 21.85 4.55
N CYS A 335 11.64 21.89 3.33
CA CYS A 335 12.04 20.97 2.25
C CYS A 335 13.55 21.03 1.96
N TRP A 336 14.11 22.22 1.82
CA TRP A 336 15.56 22.39 1.61
C TRP A 336 16.38 21.94 2.82
N PHE A 337 15.93 22.25 4.03
CA PHE A 337 16.57 21.78 5.25
C PHE A 337 16.61 20.25 5.34
N CYS A 338 15.47 19.58 5.08
CA CYS A 338 15.39 18.12 5.07
C CYS A 338 16.29 17.50 3.99
N PHE A 339 16.29 18.08 2.78
CA PHE A 339 17.16 17.63 1.69
C PHE A 339 18.66 17.74 2.06
N ILE A 340 19.08 18.89 2.60
CA ILE A 340 20.47 19.11 3.01
C ILE A 340 20.88 18.11 4.10
N ILE A 341 20.02 17.90 5.11
CA ILE A 341 20.30 16.91 6.17
C ILE A 341 20.44 15.51 5.59
N TYR A 342 19.54 15.09 4.71
CA TYR A 342 19.62 13.76 4.10
C TYR A 342 20.93 13.58 3.32
N VAL A 343 21.32 14.58 2.50
CA VAL A 343 22.58 14.55 1.75
C VAL A 343 23.79 14.50 2.68
N LEU A 344 23.79 15.25 3.79
CA LEU A 344 24.87 15.21 4.78
C LEU A 344 24.97 13.85 5.46
N LEU A 345 23.84 13.25 5.85
CA LEU A 345 23.81 11.93 6.49
C LEU A 345 24.35 10.85 5.54
N ILE A 346 23.82 10.76 4.33
CA ILE A 346 24.28 9.79 3.32
C ILE A 346 25.74 10.04 2.95
N GLY A 347 26.11 11.30 2.68
CA GLY A 347 27.47 11.68 2.33
C GLY A 347 28.46 11.30 3.42
N SER A 348 28.13 11.57 4.69
CA SER A 348 28.99 11.20 5.83
C SER A 348 29.17 9.68 5.94
N ALA A 349 28.11 8.88 5.79
CA ALA A 349 28.19 7.42 5.85
C ALA A 349 28.96 6.81 4.66
N VAL A 350 28.83 7.39 3.46
CA VAL A 350 29.61 6.98 2.28
C VAL A 350 31.09 7.30 2.47
N ILE A 351 31.41 8.51 2.94
CA ILE A 351 32.79 8.90 3.26
C ILE A 351 33.36 7.99 4.33
N TRP A 352 32.58 7.65 5.36
CA TRP A 352 33.00 6.73 6.42
C TRP A 352 33.39 5.36 5.86
N ASN A 353 32.55 4.80 4.98
CA ASN A 353 32.79 3.53 4.29
C ASN A 353 34.02 3.54 3.37
N ALA A 354 34.35 4.70 2.79
CA ALA A 354 35.45 4.85 1.83
C ALA A 354 36.80 5.13 2.53
N VAL A 355 36.81 5.89 3.62
CA VAL A 355 38.05 6.38 4.26
C VAL A 355 38.51 5.47 5.40
N PHE A 356 37.61 5.01 6.25
CA PHE A 356 37.98 4.25 7.46
C PHE A 356 38.02 2.75 7.20
N LEU A 357 38.83 2.31 6.24
CA LEU A 357 38.86 0.91 5.80
C LEU A 357 39.21 -0.09 6.92
N GLU A 358 40.04 0.31 7.89
CA GLU A 358 40.44 -0.51 9.04
C GLU A 358 39.32 -0.73 10.07
N TYR A 359 38.27 0.11 10.03
CA TYR A 359 37.09 -0.04 10.90
C TYR A 359 36.24 -1.27 10.54
N PHE A 360 36.33 -1.72 9.28
CA PHE A 360 35.45 -2.76 8.74
C PHE A 360 36.12 -4.14 8.71
N CYS A 361 35.29 -5.17 8.55
CA CYS A 361 35.75 -6.53 8.28
C CYS A 361 36.74 -6.60 7.12
N LYS A 362 37.74 -7.49 7.25
CA LYS A 362 38.65 -7.81 6.14
C LYS A 362 37.85 -8.36 4.95
N GLU A 363 38.12 -7.82 3.78
CA GLU A 363 37.47 -8.24 2.54
C GLU A 363 37.83 -9.69 2.20
N GLN A 364 36.83 -10.48 1.81
CA GLN A 364 37.01 -11.83 1.28
C GLN A 364 36.87 -11.74 -0.24
N PHE A 365 37.99 -11.95 -0.95
CA PHE A 365 38.05 -11.96 -2.42
C PHE A 365 37.46 -13.24 -3.00
#